data_AF-A0A533TK48-F1
#
_entry.id   AF-A0A533TK48-F1
#
_cell.length_a   1.000
_cell.length_b   1.000
_cell.length_c   1.000
_cell.angle_alpha   90.00
_cell.angle_beta   90.00
_cell.angle_gamma   90.00
#
_symmetry.space_group_name_H-M   'P 1'
#
loop_
_entity.id
_entity.type
_entity.pdbx_description
1 polymer ?
#
loop_
_entity_poly.entity_id
_entity_poly.type
_entity_poly.pdbx_seq_one_letter_code
_entity_poly.pdbx_strand_id
1 'polypeptide(L)'
;MHAKIIFTSDLEDESLIIILKGNQWWPTFDQESSDAENIITEMKASVKESDIPFFLASKKFVLLSAVTETRGTLSFERNSWVLRLLNPSLSLLQLDCQVFVHKCMKHAGQMQKKITFYQTPVQLVERNRKDPIIEGKILASKKERLSYARKQKKVEYAIGIIGFAVFVVLLFATYPWPFRDPGNQAQLWLFTIFEKLIGSVAITALISYAQFYAFYASLHEDAIKWSIAGEPEKKAIKTLI
;
A
#
# COMPACT_ATOMS: atom_id res chain seq x y z
N MET A 1 13.69 3.54 -16.57
CA MET A 1 12.94 2.56 -15.75
C MET A 1 11.55 2.37 -16.34
N HIS A 2 10.91 1.23 -16.08
CA HIS A 2 9.51 1.01 -16.43
C HIS A 2 8.71 0.48 -15.23
N ALA A 3 7.44 0.86 -15.16
CA ALA A 3 6.48 0.42 -14.15
C ALA A 3 5.28 -0.26 -14.81
N LYS A 4 4.74 -1.32 -14.19
CA LYS A 4 3.48 -1.97 -14.61
C LYS A 4 2.51 -2.04 -13.44
N ILE A 5 1.29 -1.55 -13.64
CA ILE A 5 0.17 -1.65 -12.69
C ILE A 5 -1.01 -2.32 -13.38
N ILE A 6 -1.58 -3.36 -12.77
CA ILE A 6 -2.73 -4.10 -13.30
C ILE A 6 -3.90 -3.95 -12.33
N PHE A 7 -5.06 -3.55 -12.83
CA PHE A 7 -6.26 -3.39 -12.01
C PHE A 7 -7.53 -3.69 -12.81
N THR A 8 -8.60 -4.05 -12.11
CA THR A 8 -9.97 -4.07 -12.63
C THR A 8 -10.79 -2.98 -11.98
N SER A 9 -11.79 -2.51 -12.71
CA SER A 9 -12.74 -1.54 -12.19
C SER A 9 -14.11 -1.74 -12.80
N ASP A 10 -15.14 -1.46 -11.99
CA ASP A 10 -16.52 -1.31 -12.45
C ASP A 10 -16.79 0.12 -12.99
N LEU A 11 -15.74 0.95 -13.10
CA LEU A 11 -15.77 2.25 -13.75
C LEU A 11 -15.91 2.05 -15.26
N GLU A 12 -16.75 2.89 -15.88
CA GLU A 12 -16.80 3.01 -17.33
C GLU A 12 -15.48 3.64 -17.83
N ASP A 13 -15.06 3.31 -19.05
CA ASP A 13 -13.84 3.78 -19.68
C ASP A 13 -13.67 5.31 -19.57
N GLU A 14 -14.75 6.06 -19.71
CA GLU A 14 -14.78 7.53 -19.59
C GLU A 14 -14.41 8.03 -18.18
N SER A 15 -14.78 7.29 -17.13
CA SER A 15 -14.45 7.64 -15.74
C SER A 15 -12.95 7.49 -15.46
N LEU A 16 -12.30 6.49 -16.08
CA LEU A 16 -10.85 6.35 -16.00
C LEU A 16 -10.13 7.48 -16.73
N ILE A 17 -10.63 7.89 -17.90
CA ILE A 17 -10.11 9.06 -18.63
C ILE A 17 -10.23 10.34 -17.79
N ILE A 18 -11.30 10.53 -17.02
CA ILE A 18 -11.45 11.68 -16.11
C ILE A 18 -10.36 11.66 -15.02
N ILE A 19 -10.09 10.50 -14.42
CA ILE A 19 -9.01 10.36 -13.43
C ILE A 19 -7.65 10.73 -14.05
N LEU A 20 -7.40 10.29 -15.28
CA LEU A 20 -6.18 10.62 -16.01
C LEU A 20 -6.07 12.12 -16.31
N LYS A 21 -7.14 12.76 -16.79
CA LYS A 21 -7.20 14.23 -17.03
C LYS A 21 -6.93 15.04 -15.77
N GLY A 22 -7.46 14.61 -14.62
CA GLY A 22 -7.24 15.25 -13.32
C GLY A 22 -5.82 15.10 -12.76
N ASN A 23 -4.92 14.40 -13.45
CA ASN A 23 -3.56 14.11 -12.99
C ASN A 23 -2.46 14.92 -13.65
N GLN A 24 -2.81 15.88 -14.52
CA GLN A 24 -1.82 16.52 -15.41
C GLN A 24 -1.05 15.50 -16.27
N TRP A 25 -1.50 14.25 -16.29
CA TRP A 25 -1.24 13.35 -17.38
C TRP A 25 -2.15 13.84 -18.49
N TRP A 26 -1.57 14.25 -19.61
CA TRP A 26 -2.27 14.92 -20.70
C TRP A 26 -2.81 13.89 -21.72
N PRO A 27 -4.06 13.42 -21.60
CA PRO A 27 -4.73 12.76 -22.72
C PRO A 27 -5.18 13.77 -23.78
N THR A 28 -4.97 15.08 -23.57
CA THR A 28 -5.15 16.14 -24.57
C THR A 28 -4.01 16.18 -25.59
N PHE A 29 -2.96 15.39 -25.39
CA PHE A 29 -2.00 15.08 -26.44
C PHE A 29 -2.71 14.32 -27.58
N ASP A 30 -2.42 14.70 -28.81
CA ASP A 30 -2.99 14.05 -30.00
C ASP A 30 -2.59 12.57 -30.01
N GLN A 31 -3.57 11.70 -29.75
CA GLN A 31 -3.38 10.26 -29.63
C GLN A 31 -3.04 9.60 -30.97
N GLU A 32 -3.28 10.29 -32.09
CA GLU A 32 -3.00 9.84 -33.45
C GLU A 32 -1.70 10.44 -34.02
N SER A 33 -1.00 11.26 -33.23
CA SER A 33 0.25 11.88 -33.66
C SER A 33 1.42 10.90 -33.74
N SER A 34 2.46 11.29 -34.49
CA SER A 34 3.71 10.53 -34.59
C SER A 34 4.38 10.30 -33.23
N ASP A 35 4.28 11.25 -32.29
CA ASP A 35 4.93 11.06 -30.99
C ASP A 35 4.15 10.07 -30.11
N ALA A 36 2.82 9.97 -30.26
CA ALA A 36 2.04 8.91 -29.63
C ALA A 36 2.51 7.54 -30.11
N GLU A 37 2.69 7.38 -31.42
CA GLU A 37 3.18 6.14 -32.02
C GLU A 37 4.62 5.82 -31.58
N ASN A 38 5.48 6.83 -31.47
CA ASN A 38 6.83 6.68 -30.92
C ASN A 38 6.80 6.20 -29.46
N ILE A 39 5.93 6.75 -28.61
CA ILE A 39 5.80 6.32 -27.21
C ILE A 39 5.25 4.90 -27.12
N ILE A 40 4.28 4.52 -27.97
CA ILE A 40 3.76 3.14 -28.02
C ILE A 40 4.86 2.17 -28.42
N THR A 41 5.67 2.54 -29.42
CA THR A 41 6.81 1.73 -29.90
C THR A 41 7.89 1.61 -28.82
N GLU A 42 8.22 2.70 -28.14
CA GLU A 42 9.16 2.72 -27.02
C GLU A 42 8.64 1.86 -25.86
N MET A 43 7.34 1.92 -25.56
CA MET A 43 6.72 1.10 -24.52
C MET A 43 6.77 -0.39 -24.85
N LYS A 44 6.53 -0.76 -26.11
CA LYS A 44 6.58 -2.15 -26.57
C LYS A 44 7.90 -2.83 -26.19
N ALA A 45 9.03 -2.11 -26.25
CA ALA A 45 10.33 -2.64 -25.88
C ALA A 45 10.43 -3.07 -24.40
N SER A 46 9.59 -2.51 -23.52
CA SER A 46 9.51 -2.88 -22.10
C SER A 46 8.47 -3.96 -21.80
N VAL A 47 7.68 -4.39 -22.79
CA VAL A 47 6.65 -5.41 -22.61
C VAL A 47 7.27 -6.81 -22.69
N LYS A 48 6.94 -7.68 -21.73
CA LYS A 48 7.34 -9.10 -21.79
C LYS A 48 6.86 -9.73 -23.10
N GLU A 49 7.69 -10.55 -23.73
CA GLU A 49 7.41 -11.18 -25.03
C GLU A 49 6.03 -11.87 -25.08
N SER A 50 5.64 -12.55 -24.00
CA SER A 50 4.33 -13.20 -23.84
C SER A 50 3.13 -12.25 -23.90
N ASP A 51 3.33 -11.00 -23.49
CA ASP A 51 2.29 -9.98 -23.35
C ASP A 51 2.20 -9.08 -24.60
N ILE A 52 3.20 -9.12 -25.49
CA ILE A 52 3.26 -8.29 -26.72
C ILE A 52 2.00 -8.43 -27.59
N PRO A 53 1.48 -9.64 -27.89
CA PRO A 53 0.29 -9.76 -28.73
C PRO A 53 -0.93 -9.03 -28.15
N PHE A 54 -1.11 -9.11 -26.83
CA PHE A 54 -2.21 -8.45 -26.11
C PHE A 54 -2.03 -6.94 -26.07
N PHE A 55 -0.80 -6.49 -25.82
CA PHE A 55 -0.46 -5.08 -25.89
C PHE A 55 -0.78 -4.52 -27.28
N LEU A 56 -0.35 -5.17 -28.36
CA LEU A 56 -0.58 -4.69 -29.72
C LEU A 56 -2.07 -4.66 -30.10
N ALA A 57 -2.84 -5.69 -29.75
CA ALA A 57 -4.26 -5.81 -30.09
C ALA A 57 -5.18 -4.80 -29.36
N SER A 58 -4.74 -4.27 -28.21
CA SER A 58 -5.55 -3.36 -27.39
C SER A 58 -5.45 -1.89 -27.85
N LYS A 59 -6.56 -1.14 -27.70
CA LYS A 59 -6.55 0.33 -27.81
C LYS A 59 -5.71 0.91 -26.68
N LYS A 60 -4.84 1.86 -27.00
CA LYS A 60 -3.89 2.48 -26.07
C LYS A 60 -4.24 3.94 -25.90
N PHE A 61 -4.29 4.38 -24.64
CA PHE A 61 -4.29 5.80 -24.29
C PHE A 61 -2.88 6.17 -23.87
N VAL A 62 -2.23 7.05 -24.63
CA VAL A 62 -0.90 7.57 -24.33
C VAL A 62 -1.01 8.60 -23.22
N LEU A 63 -0.13 8.46 -22.24
CA LEU A 63 -0.07 9.29 -21.04
C LEU A 63 1.25 10.04 -21.00
N LEU A 64 1.19 11.33 -20.70
CA LEU A 64 2.36 12.20 -20.60
C LEU A 64 2.17 13.13 -19.40
N SER A 65 3.03 12.99 -18.39
CA SER A 65 3.07 13.88 -17.24
C SER A 65 3.95 15.08 -17.56
N ALA A 66 3.36 16.28 -17.56
CA ALA A 66 4.13 17.51 -17.79
C ALA A 66 5.10 17.84 -16.63
N VAL A 67 4.83 17.33 -15.42
CA VAL A 67 5.61 17.65 -14.22
C VAL A 67 6.83 16.75 -14.07
N THR A 68 6.63 15.45 -14.24
CA THR A 68 7.67 14.44 -14.02
C THR A 68 8.32 13.97 -15.30
N GLU A 69 7.81 14.42 -16.46
CA GLU A 69 8.17 13.94 -17.80
C GLU A 69 7.94 12.43 -18.00
N THR A 70 7.19 11.79 -17.10
CA THR A 70 6.82 10.37 -17.21
C THR A 70 5.90 10.17 -18.41
N ARG A 71 6.23 9.16 -19.22
CA ARG A 71 5.46 8.78 -20.40
C ARG A 71 4.86 7.39 -20.19
N GLY A 72 3.72 7.10 -20.79
CA GLY A 72 3.00 5.88 -20.46
C GLY A 72 1.94 5.47 -21.45
N THR A 73 1.41 4.28 -21.23
CA THR A 73 0.21 3.80 -21.92
C THR A 73 -0.75 3.20 -20.90
N LEU A 74 -2.04 3.46 -21.08
CA LEU A 74 -3.12 2.71 -20.45
C LEU A 74 -3.83 1.91 -21.53
N SER A 75 -3.96 0.60 -21.32
CA SER A 75 -4.65 -0.31 -22.24
C SER A 75 -5.54 -1.28 -21.47
N PHE A 76 -6.61 -1.72 -22.10
CA PHE A 76 -7.44 -2.80 -21.60
C PHE A 76 -6.99 -4.13 -22.22
N GLU A 77 -6.41 -5.01 -21.41
CA GLU A 77 -5.81 -6.28 -21.80
C GLU A 77 -6.34 -7.41 -20.92
N ARG A 78 -6.81 -8.51 -21.53
CA ARG A 78 -7.29 -9.70 -20.79
C ARG A 78 -8.28 -9.35 -19.66
N ASN A 79 -9.31 -8.57 -19.98
CA ASN A 79 -10.33 -8.11 -19.03
C ASN A 79 -9.78 -7.27 -17.85
N SER A 80 -8.60 -6.68 -17.99
CA SER A 80 -7.96 -5.86 -16.96
C SER A 80 -7.39 -4.59 -17.57
N TRP A 81 -7.38 -3.51 -16.80
CA TRP A 81 -6.63 -2.32 -17.14
C TRP A 81 -5.16 -2.52 -16.79
N VAL A 82 -4.29 -2.18 -17.74
CA VAL A 82 -2.84 -2.26 -17.58
C VAL A 82 -2.25 -0.89 -17.85
N LEU A 83 -1.74 -0.27 -16.79
CA LEU A 83 -0.98 0.97 -16.86
C LEU A 83 0.50 0.63 -16.95
N ARG A 84 1.17 1.14 -17.97
CA ARG A 84 2.63 1.06 -18.13
C ARG A 84 3.21 2.46 -18.16
N LEU A 85 4.23 2.72 -17.36
CA LEU A 85 4.90 4.01 -17.25
C LEU A 85 6.40 3.88 -17.49
N LEU A 86 7.01 4.93 -18.03
CA LEU A 86 8.43 5.06 -18.34
C LEU A 86 8.93 6.39 -17.77
N ASN A 87 10.00 6.31 -16.98
CA ASN A 87 10.77 7.47 -16.54
C ASN A 87 12.23 7.04 -16.31
N PRO A 88 13.24 7.84 -16.69
CA PRO A 88 14.63 7.57 -16.33
C PRO A 88 14.85 7.61 -14.80
N SER A 89 14.17 8.50 -14.09
CA SER A 89 14.22 8.64 -12.64
C SER A 89 13.27 7.66 -11.94
N LEU A 90 13.85 6.82 -11.08
CA LEU A 90 13.11 5.85 -10.28
C LEU A 90 12.19 6.52 -9.25
N SER A 91 12.65 7.58 -8.59
CA SER A 91 11.88 8.27 -7.54
C SER A 91 10.66 8.98 -8.12
N LEU A 92 10.80 9.61 -9.30
CA LEU A 92 9.67 10.21 -10.01
C LEU A 92 8.66 9.15 -10.46
N LEU A 93 9.14 8.00 -10.95
CA LEU A 93 8.28 6.89 -11.34
C LEU A 93 7.49 6.31 -10.16
N GLN A 94 8.14 6.18 -8.99
CA GLN A 94 7.48 5.76 -7.74
C GLN A 94 6.39 6.74 -7.32
N LEU A 95 6.69 8.04 -7.37
CA LEU A 95 5.74 9.11 -7.05
C LEU A 95 4.52 9.06 -7.99
N ASP A 96 4.75 8.97 -9.30
CA ASP A 96 3.67 8.89 -10.29
C ASP A 96 2.77 7.65 -10.08
N CYS A 97 3.37 6.50 -9.77
CA CYS A 97 2.60 5.30 -9.43
C CYS A 97 1.75 5.51 -8.18
N GLN A 98 2.32 6.10 -7.12
CA GLN A 98 1.60 6.38 -5.88
C GLN A 98 0.45 7.36 -6.09
N VAL A 99 0.70 8.46 -6.81
CA VAL A 99 -0.30 9.48 -7.14
C VAL A 99 -1.45 8.86 -7.95
N PHE A 100 -1.13 8.03 -8.94
CA PHE A 100 -2.14 7.34 -9.74
C PHE A 100 -3.02 6.44 -8.88
N VAL A 101 -2.43 5.50 -8.12
CA VAL A 101 -3.19 4.57 -7.28
C VAL A 101 -4.03 5.32 -6.25
N HIS A 102 -3.47 6.32 -5.58
CA HIS A 102 -4.19 7.14 -4.60
C HIS A 102 -5.43 7.79 -5.22
N LYS A 103 -5.29 8.39 -6.40
CA LYS A 103 -6.40 9.11 -7.05
C LYS A 103 -7.44 8.17 -7.63
N CYS A 104 -7.03 7.02 -8.19
CA CYS A 104 -7.96 5.95 -8.56
C CYS A 104 -8.82 5.55 -7.36
N MET A 105 -8.19 5.26 -6.22
CA MET A 105 -8.91 4.89 -5.00
C MET A 105 -9.83 5.99 -4.49
N LYS A 106 -9.36 7.24 -4.48
CA LYS A 106 -10.15 8.40 -4.05
C LYS A 106 -11.39 8.57 -4.92
N HIS A 107 -11.23 8.50 -6.23
CA HIS A 107 -12.33 8.65 -7.18
C HIS A 107 -13.34 7.50 -7.08
N ALA A 108 -12.86 6.26 -6.96
CA ALA A 108 -13.72 5.09 -6.74
C ALA A 108 -14.56 5.24 -5.46
N GLY A 109 -13.96 5.74 -4.37
CA GLY A 109 -14.66 6.04 -3.13
C GLY A 109 -15.73 7.11 -3.27
N GLN A 110 -15.46 8.17 -4.05
CA GLN A 110 -16.44 9.23 -4.32
C GLN A 110 -17.63 8.73 -5.15
N MET A 111 -17.37 7.88 -6.14
CA MET A 111 -18.38 7.34 -7.05
C MET A 111 -19.07 6.07 -6.52
N GLN A 112 -18.72 5.62 -5.30
CA GLN A 112 -19.17 4.34 -4.72
C GLN A 112 -18.93 3.12 -5.62
N LYS A 113 -17.93 3.20 -6.52
CA LYS A 113 -17.53 2.10 -7.40
C LYS A 113 -16.33 1.36 -6.82
N LYS A 114 -16.09 0.13 -7.30
CA LYS A 114 -14.95 -0.67 -6.86
C LYS A 114 -13.81 -0.59 -7.88
N ILE A 115 -12.60 -0.38 -7.35
CA ILE A 115 -11.35 -0.65 -8.07
C ILE A 115 -10.65 -1.77 -7.30
N THR A 116 -10.30 -2.83 -8.01
CA THR A 116 -9.54 -3.95 -7.45
C THR A 116 -8.19 -3.99 -8.13
N PHE A 117 -7.14 -3.69 -7.37
CA PHE A 117 -5.78 -3.97 -7.80
C PHE A 117 -5.51 -5.45 -7.59
N TYR A 118 -5.01 -6.13 -8.61
CA TYR A 118 -4.63 -7.54 -8.44
C TYR A 118 -3.44 -7.65 -7.49
N GLN A 119 -3.25 -8.83 -6.89
CA GLN A 119 -2.11 -9.13 -6.01
C GLN A 119 -0.74 -9.13 -6.73
N THR A 120 -0.70 -8.67 -7.97
CA THR A 120 0.54 -8.45 -8.70
C THR A 120 1.22 -7.19 -8.15
N PRO A 121 2.45 -7.29 -7.63
CA PRO A 121 3.18 -6.10 -7.20
C PRO A 121 3.40 -5.16 -8.39
N VAL A 122 3.44 -3.86 -8.12
CA VAL A 122 3.93 -2.86 -9.08
C VAL A 122 5.41 -3.14 -9.29
N GLN A 123 5.75 -3.68 -10.44
CA GLN A 123 7.14 -4.03 -10.76
C GLN A 123 7.82 -2.80 -11.36
N LEU A 124 8.90 -2.34 -10.73
CA LEU A 124 9.82 -1.36 -11.29
C LEU A 124 11.06 -2.08 -11.79
N VAL A 125 11.30 -1.97 -13.09
CA VAL A 125 12.31 -2.74 -13.81
C VAL A 125 13.16 -1.77 -14.63
N GLU A 126 14.46 -2.04 -14.73
CA GLU A 126 15.34 -1.29 -15.65
C GLU A 126 14.96 -1.56 -17.10
N ARG A 127 15.19 -0.59 -17.99
CA ARG A 127 14.77 -0.67 -19.41
C ARG A 127 15.26 -1.93 -20.13
N ASN A 128 16.44 -2.42 -19.75
CA ASN A 128 17.11 -3.56 -20.39
C ASN A 128 17.16 -4.81 -19.50
N ARG A 129 16.55 -4.78 -18.30
CA ARG A 129 16.53 -5.93 -17.40
C ARG A 129 15.16 -6.59 -17.46
N LYS A 130 15.15 -7.92 -17.28
CA LYS A 130 13.90 -8.70 -17.16
C LYS A 130 13.44 -8.82 -15.69
N ASP A 131 14.37 -8.67 -14.76
CA ASP A 131 14.11 -8.83 -13.33
C ASP A 131 13.73 -7.51 -12.65
N PRO A 132 12.69 -7.51 -11.79
CA PRO A 132 12.30 -6.33 -11.04
C PRO A 132 13.39 -5.94 -10.04
N ILE A 133 13.66 -4.64 -9.97
CA ILE A 133 14.60 -4.07 -8.98
C ILE A 133 13.82 -3.72 -7.71
N ILE A 134 12.59 -3.22 -7.88
CA ILE A 134 11.70 -2.86 -6.78
C ILE A 134 10.31 -3.41 -7.06
N GLU A 135 9.68 -3.95 -6.02
CA GLU A 135 8.29 -4.36 -6.01
C GLU A 135 7.46 -3.43 -5.12
N GLY A 136 6.35 -2.93 -5.65
CA GLY A 136 5.41 -2.08 -4.93
C GLY A 136 4.16 -2.86 -4.55
N LYS A 137 3.93 -3.03 -3.26
CA LYS A 137 2.69 -3.63 -2.75
C LYS A 137 1.62 -2.56 -2.60
N ILE A 138 0.56 -2.67 -3.37
CA ILE A 138 -0.59 -1.76 -3.29
C ILE A 138 -1.39 -2.09 -2.03
N LEU A 139 -1.63 -1.09 -1.17
CA LEU A 139 -2.43 -1.23 0.04
C LEU A 139 -3.75 -0.48 -0.12
N ALA A 140 -4.60 -0.98 -1.03
CA ALA A 140 -5.81 -0.28 -1.45
C ALA A 140 -6.95 -0.34 -0.41
N SER A 141 -7.10 -1.47 0.29
CA SER A 141 -8.17 -1.62 1.28
C SER A 141 -7.69 -1.39 2.72
N LYS A 142 -8.60 -0.94 3.60
CA LYS A 142 -8.36 -0.88 5.05
C LYS A 142 -7.91 -2.24 5.61
N LYS A 143 -8.44 -3.34 5.07
CA LYS A 143 -8.09 -4.72 5.44
C LYS A 143 -6.66 -5.08 5.05
N GLU A 144 -6.22 -4.73 3.85
CA GLU A 144 -4.84 -4.94 3.39
C GLU A 144 -3.85 -4.10 4.19
N ARG A 145 -4.16 -2.82 4.42
CA ARG A 145 -3.35 -1.94 5.29
C ARG A 145 -3.21 -2.52 6.68
N LEU A 146 -4.31 -2.99 7.28
CA LEU A 146 -4.31 -3.56 8.62
C LEU A 146 -3.54 -4.88 8.66
N SER A 147 -3.73 -5.74 7.66
CA SER A 147 -2.99 -7.00 7.57
C SER A 147 -1.49 -6.75 7.38
N TYR A 148 -1.10 -5.74 6.63
CA TYR A 148 0.29 -5.35 6.45
C TYR A 148 0.88 -4.79 7.75
N ALA A 149 0.17 -3.87 8.42
CA ALA A 149 0.57 -3.34 9.72
C ALA A 149 0.78 -4.45 10.75
N ARG A 150 -0.16 -5.40 10.86
CA ARG A 150 -0.05 -6.54 11.80
C ARG A 150 1.14 -7.44 11.51
N LYS A 151 1.52 -7.63 10.24
CA LYS A 151 2.68 -8.44 9.87
C LYS A 151 3.99 -7.74 10.24
N GLN A 152 4.09 -6.44 9.98
CA GLN A 152 5.30 -5.66 10.24
C GLN A 152 5.50 -5.34 11.72
N LYS A 153 4.42 -4.96 12.41
CA LYS A 153 4.38 -4.59 13.83
C LYS A 153 3.72 -5.67 14.67
N LYS A 154 4.09 -6.94 14.43
CA LYS A 154 3.48 -8.12 15.08
C LYS A 154 3.68 -8.08 16.60
N VAL A 155 4.86 -7.66 17.05
CA VAL A 155 5.22 -7.63 18.47
C VAL A 155 4.42 -6.55 19.18
N GLU A 156 4.40 -5.33 18.63
CA GLU A 156 3.66 -4.20 19.19
C GLU A 156 2.15 -4.46 19.21
N TYR A 157 1.61 -5.06 18.13
CA TYR A 157 0.22 -5.49 18.08
C TYR A 157 -0.11 -6.56 19.14
N ALA A 158 0.77 -7.56 19.30
CA ALA A 158 0.59 -8.62 20.30
C ALA A 158 0.70 -8.09 21.73
N ILE A 159 1.70 -7.25 22.03
CA ILE A 159 1.86 -6.61 23.34
C ILE A 159 0.66 -5.72 23.66
N GLY A 160 0.14 -4.96 22.68
CA GLY A 160 -1.06 -4.15 22.86
C GLY A 160 -2.27 -5.00 23.26
N ILE A 161 -2.52 -6.12 22.56
CA ILE A 161 -3.67 -7.00 22.84
C ILE A 161 -3.50 -7.78 24.14
N ILE A 162 -2.35 -8.44 24.31
CA ILE A 162 -2.08 -9.26 25.49
C ILE A 162 -2.01 -8.37 26.73
N GLY A 163 -1.31 -7.23 26.64
CA GLY A 163 -1.23 -6.26 27.71
C GLY A 163 -2.59 -5.70 28.10
N PHE A 164 -3.46 -5.39 27.13
CA PHE A 164 -4.84 -4.99 27.41
C PHE A 164 -5.65 -6.11 28.11
N ALA A 165 -5.54 -7.36 27.66
CA ALA A 165 -6.21 -8.49 28.30
C ALA A 165 -5.71 -8.72 29.73
N VAL A 166 -4.40 -8.68 29.96
CA VAL A 166 -3.79 -8.81 31.29
C VAL A 166 -4.22 -7.64 32.18
N PHE A 167 -4.25 -6.41 31.66
CA PHE A 167 -4.75 -5.25 32.40
C PHE A 167 -6.20 -5.44 32.85
N VAL A 168 -7.09 -5.91 31.97
CA VAL A 168 -8.49 -6.21 32.33
C VAL A 168 -8.56 -7.29 33.41
N VAL A 169 -7.80 -8.38 33.28
CA VAL A 169 -7.74 -9.45 34.30
C VAL A 169 -7.24 -8.92 35.64
N LEU A 170 -6.19 -8.09 35.63
CA LEU A 170 -5.65 -7.47 36.84
C LEU A 170 -6.69 -6.53 37.48
N LEU A 171 -7.41 -5.72 36.69
CA LEU A 171 -8.48 -4.87 37.21
C LEU A 171 -9.59 -5.69 37.87
N PHE A 172 -10.01 -6.80 37.27
CA PHE A 172 -11.00 -7.70 37.89
C PHE A 172 -10.47 -8.36 39.16
N ALA A 173 -9.21 -8.77 39.17
CA ALA A 173 -8.58 -9.36 40.36
C ALA A 173 -8.40 -8.35 41.49
N THR A 174 -8.16 -7.06 41.18
CA THR A 174 -8.01 -5.99 42.17
C THR A 174 -9.31 -5.24 42.48
N TYR A 175 -10.41 -5.54 41.78
CA TYR A 175 -11.72 -4.95 42.06
C TYR A 175 -12.13 -5.31 43.49
N PRO A 176 -12.78 -4.41 44.25
CA PRO A 176 -13.20 -4.71 45.61
C PRO A 176 -14.27 -5.81 45.60
N TRP A 177 -13.82 -7.06 45.73
CA TRP A 177 -14.68 -8.22 45.87
C TRP A 177 -15.11 -8.35 47.34
N PRO A 178 -16.37 -8.69 47.63
CA PRO A 178 -16.85 -8.90 49.01
C PRO A 178 -16.17 -10.04 49.79
N PHE A 179 -15.25 -10.81 49.20
CA PHE A 179 -14.50 -11.91 49.84
C PHE A 179 -13.08 -11.54 50.28
N ARG A 180 -12.75 -10.24 50.38
CA ARG A 180 -11.45 -9.78 50.85
C ARG A 180 -11.33 -10.10 52.35
N ASP A 181 -10.60 -11.16 52.69
CA ASP A 181 -10.33 -11.53 54.08
C ASP A 181 -9.07 -10.78 54.57
N PRO A 182 -9.20 -9.75 55.42
CA PRO A 182 -8.05 -9.02 55.95
C PRO A 182 -7.15 -9.88 56.86
N GLY A 183 -7.59 -11.08 57.28
CA GLY A 183 -6.78 -12.03 58.03
C GLY A 183 -5.79 -12.84 57.19
N ASN A 184 -5.95 -12.87 55.85
CA ASN A 184 -5.10 -13.67 54.97
C ASN A 184 -3.95 -12.84 54.38
N GLN A 185 -2.77 -12.91 55.02
CA GLN A 185 -1.58 -12.17 54.58
C GLN A 185 -1.10 -12.54 53.17
N ALA A 186 -1.28 -13.80 52.73
CA ALA A 186 -0.89 -14.23 51.39
C ALA A 186 -1.76 -13.55 50.31
N GLN A 187 -3.05 -13.38 50.57
CA GLN A 187 -3.95 -12.63 49.69
C GLN A 187 -3.56 -11.15 49.64
N LEU A 188 -3.36 -10.49 50.79
CA LEU A 188 -2.91 -9.09 50.86
C LEU A 188 -1.62 -8.82 50.08
N TRP A 189 -0.65 -9.73 50.18
CA TRP A 189 0.61 -9.63 49.43
C TRP A 189 0.40 -9.75 47.91
N LEU A 190 -0.38 -10.72 47.45
CA LEU A 190 -0.72 -10.90 46.03
C LEU A 190 -1.47 -9.69 45.45
N PHE A 191 -2.42 -9.11 46.21
CA PHE A 191 -3.12 -7.89 45.80
C PHE A 191 -2.16 -6.72 45.59
N THR A 192 -1.21 -6.53 46.50
CA THR A 192 -0.22 -5.44 46.42
C THR A 192 0.67 -5.58 45.18
N ILE A 193 1.01 -6.81 44.80
CA ILE A 193 1.77 -7.10 43.58
C ILE A 193 0.94 -6.75 42.34
N PHE A 194 -0.30 -7.23 42.27
CA PHE A 194 -1.17 -6.95 41.12
C PHE A 194 -1.43 -5.46 40.94
N GLU A 195 -1.68 -4.72 42.03
CA GLU A 195 -1.88 -3.27 41.99
C GLU A 195 -0.67 -2.52 41.42
N LYS A 196 0.55 -2.93 41.79
CA LYS A 196 1.79 -2.36 41.23
C LYS A 196 2.01 -2.72 39.76
N LEU A 197 1.56 -3.90 39.32
CA LEU A 197 1.71 -4.36 37.94
C LEU A 197 0.72 -3.68 36.98
N ILE A 198 -0.47 -3.27 37.44
CA ILE A 198 -1.50 -2.60 36.62
C ILE A 198 -0.91 -1.40 35.87
N GLY A 199 -0.19 -0.51 36.56
CA GLY A 199 0.38 0.69 35.95
C GLY A 199 1.41 0.36 34.86
N SER A 200 2.32 -0.57 35.13
CA SER A 200 3.35 -0.98 34.15
C SER A 200 2.72 -1.64 32.93
N VAL A 201 1.79 -2.58 33.12
CA VAL A 201 1.10 -3.27 32.02
C VAL A 201 0.29 -2.28 31.19
N ALA A 202 -0.42 -1.34 31.83
CA ALA A 202 -1.20 -0.31 31.15
C ALA A 202 -0.32 0.59 30.26
N ILE A 203 0.79 1.10 30.81
CA ILE A 203 1.71 1.98 30.07
C ILE A 203 2.34 1.23 28.89
N THR A 204 2.82 0.01 29.11
CA THR A 204 3.45 -0.80 28.04
C THR A 204 2.46 -1.16 26.93
N ALA A 205 1.22 -1.53 27.28
CA ALA A 205 0.17 -1.81 26.31
C ALA A 205 -0.21 -0.56 25.50
N LEU A 206 -0.35 0.59 26.17
CA LEU A 206 -0.70 1.86 25.54
C LEU A 206 0.39 2.33 24.56
N ILE A 207 1.66 2.29 24.97
CA ILE A 207 2.78 2.68 24.10
C ILE A 207 2.85 1.75 22.88
N SER A 208 2.74 0.44 23.09
CA SER A 208 2.79 -0.54 22.00
C SER A 208 1.62 -0.36 21.02
N TYR A 209 0.42 -0.08 21.54
CA TYR A 209 -0.74 0.22 20.72
C TYR A 209 -0.59 1.54 19.95
N ALA A 210 -0.06 2.58 20.59
CA ALA A 210 0.21 3.88 19.95
C ALA A 210 1.25 3.73 18.82
N GLN A 211 2.32 2.96 19.02
CA GLN A 211 3.32 2.67 17.98
C GLN A 211 2.71 1.91 16.80
N PHE A 212 1.88 0.90 17.08
CA PHE A 212 1.16 0.18 16.04
C PHE A 212 0.21 1.10 15.26
N TYR A 213 -0.55 1.95 15.97
CA TYR A 213 -1.51 2.85 15.36
C TYR A 213 -0.83 3.96 14.54
N ALA A 214 0.28 4.54 15.04
CA ALA A 214 1.08 5.50 14.30
C ALA A 214 1.62 4.90 12.98
N PHE A 215 2.11 3.65 13.02
CA PHE A 215 2.50 2.94 11.81
C PHE A 215 1.32 2.69 10.87
N TYR A 216 0.17 2.23 11.39
CA TYR A 216 -1.04 2.02 10.58
C TYR A 216 -1.54 3.31 9.93
N ALA A 217 -1.45 4.45 10.63
CA ALA A 217 -1.81 5.76 10.12
C ALA A 217 -0.86 6.21 9.00
N SER A 218 0.46 5.98 9.10
CA SER A 218 1.38 6.31 8.00
C SER A 218 1.19 5.42 6.77
N LEU A 219 0.61 4.22 6.90
CA LEU A 219 0.17 3.43 5.73
C LEU A 219 -1.05 4.03 5.02
N HIS A 220 -1.81 4.94 5.64
CA HIS A 220 -2.92 5.61 4.95
C HIS A 220 -2.44 6.69 3.99
N GLU A 221 -1.31 7.31 4.29
CA GLU A 221 -0.66 8.33 3.46
C GLU A 221 -0.08 7.70 2.19
N ASP A 222 0.48 6.49 2.30
CA ASP A 222 1.09 5.76 1.20
C ASP A 222 0.15 4.76 0.52
N ALA A 223 -0.13 4.95 -0.77
CA ALA A 223 -0.91 4.01 -1.56
C ALA A 223 -0.14 2.73 -1.94
N ILE A 224 1.20 2.83 -2.05
CA ILE A 224 2.10 1.75 -2.46
C ILE A 224 3.25 1.66 -1.46
N LYS A 225 3.51 0.46 -0.93
CA LYS A 225 4.71 0.16 -0.14
C LYS A 225 5.76 -0.51 -1.00
N TRP A 226 6.87 0.18 -1.20
CA TRP A 226 7.99 -0.29 -2.01
C TRP A 226 8.92 -1.18 -1.20
N SER A 227 9.43 -2.24 -1.82
CA SER A 227 10.43 -3.15 -1.28
C SER A 227 11.41 -3.60 -2.39
N ILE A 228 12.65 -3.88 -2.02
CA ILE A 228 13.65 -4.43 -2.95
C ILE A 228 13.24 -5.87 -3.28
N ALA A 229 13.28 -6.24 -4.56
CA ALA A 229 12.94 -7.60 -4.99
C ALA A 229 13.92 -8.63 -4.37
N GLY A 230 13.39 -9.70 -3.79
CA GLY A 230 14.19 -10.79 -3.20
C GLY A 230 14.70 -10.54 -1.78
N GLU A 231 14.52 -9.35 -1.20
CA GLU A 231 14.77 -9.14 0.23
C GLU A 231 13.50 -9.39 1.06
N PRO A 232 13.58 -10.11 2.21
CA PRO A 232 12.45 -10.22 3.11
C PRO A 232 12.00 -8.81 3.55
N GLU A 233 10.68 -8.58 3.59
CA GLU A 233 10.00 -7.29 3.85
C GLU A 233 10.47 -6.51 5.12
N LYS A 234 11.44 -7.02 5.89
CA LYS A 234 12.01 -6.46 7.12
C LYS A 234 13.21 -5.52 6.93
N LYS A 235 13.89 -5.49 5.77
CA LYS A 235 15.13 -4.69 5.59
C LYS A 235 15.00 -3.39 4.80
N ALA A 236 13.92 -3.18 4.05
CA ALA A 236 13.82 -2.06 3.09
C ALA A 236 13.69 -0.64 3.72
N ILE A 237 13.63 -0.49 5.05
CA ILE A 237 13.40 0.82 5.70
C ILE A 237 14.73 1.59 5.95
N LYS A 238 15.92 0.98 5.78
CA LYS A 238 17.20 1.66 6.10
C LYS A 238 18.09 2.06 4.91
N THR A 239 17.71 1.77 3.68
CA THR A 239 18.62 1.91 2.52
C THR A 239 18.16 2.92 1.46
N LEU A 240 17.15 3.75 1.75
CA LEU A 240 16.59 4.73 0.81
C LEU A 240 16.61 6.17 1.35
N ILE A 241 17.67 6.52 2.11
CA ILE A 241 18.06 7.91 2.37
C ILE A 241 19.47 8.10 1.81
#